data_AF-A0A0G0PNM0-F1
#
_entry.id   AF-A0A0G0PNM0-F1
#
_cell.length_a   1.000
_cell.length_b   1.000
_cell.length_c   1.000
_cell.angle_alpha   90.00
_cell.angle_beta   90.00
_cell.angle_gamma   90.00
#
_symmetry.space_group_name_H-M   'P 1'
#
loop_
_entity.id
_entity.type
_entity.pdbx_description
1 polymer ?
#
loop_
_entity_poly.entity_id
_entity_poly.type
_entity_poly.pdbx_seq_one_letter_code
_entity_poly.pdbx_strand_id
1 'polypeptide(L)'
;MGNPWVFSDHLPTVSEKYRCLLYHAQIYQATFPLRRFDSLRKNFLSYAVGLPNAKQLRQKLVHINNISDIIDIETDFLSSTDSTDSQ
;
A
#
# COMPACT_ATOMS: atom_id res chain seq x y z
N MET A 1 10.72 -0.81 10.01
CA MET A 1 9.46 -0.54 10.73
C MET A 1 8.51 0.14 9.76
N GLY A 2 7.42 -0.53 9.38
CA GLY A 2 6.47 -0.04 8.38
C GLY A 2 5.23 -0.91 8.20
N ASN A 3 5.17 -2.08 8.88
CA ASN A 3 4.02 -2.95 8.92
C ASN A 3 3.16 -2.62 10.17
N PRO A 4 1.96 -2.03 10.01
CA PRO A 4 1.08 -1.70 11.14
C PRO A 4 0.55 -2.93 11.87
N TRP A 5 0.52 -4.08 11.18
CA TRP A 5 -0.07 -5.32 11.65
C TRP A 5 0.88 -6.15 12.52
N VAL A 6 2.12 -5.70 12.74
CA VAL A 6 3.11 -6.43 13.54
C VAL A 6 2.71 -6.60 15.01
N PHE A 7 1.76 -5.80 15.48
CA PHE A 7 1.21 -5.85 16.85
C PHE A 7 -0.19 -6.46 16.90
N SER A 8 -0.68 -7.04 15.80
CA SER A 8 -2.01 -7.63 15.69
C SER A 8 -1.89 -9.08 15.23
N ASP A 9 -2.75 -9.95 15.76
CA ASP A 9 -2.90 -11.33 15.27
C ASP A 9 -3.67 -11.39 13.93
N HIS A 10 -4.08 -10.24 13.40
CA HIS A 10 -4.79 -10.12 12.13
C HIS A 10 -3.85 -10.20 10.92
N LEU A 11 -4.15 -11.12 10.01
CA LEU A 11 -3.54 -11.15 8.68
C LEU A 11 -4.35 -10.27 7.73
N PRO A 12 -3.83 -9.11 7.30
CA PRO A 12 -4.58 -8.19 6.47
C PRO A 12 -4.80 -8.74 5.05
N THR A 13 -6.03 -8.62 4.59
CA THR A 13 -6.42 -8.86 3.19
C THR A 13 -5.76 -7.84 2.27
N VAL A 14 -5.75 -8.13 0.97
CA VAL A 14 -5.18 -7.22 -0.04
C VAL A 14 -5.89 -5.86 -0.05
N SER A 15 -7.21 -5.87 0.06
CA SER A 15 -8.03 -4.65 0.18
C SER A 15 -7.69 -3.83 1.43
N GLU A 16 -7.49 -4.48 2.58
CA GLU A 16 -7.10 -3.78 3.81
C GLU A 16 -5.70 -3.17 3.71
N LYS A 17 -4.76 -3.87 3.08
CA LYS A 17 -3.42 -3.34 2.81
C LYS A 17 -3.50 -2.08 1.96
N TYR A 18 -4.28 -2.08 0.88
CA TYR A 18 -4.49 -0.90 0.03
C TYR A 18 -5.18 0.25 0.77
N ARG A 19 -6.28 -0.03 1.49
CA ARG A 19 -6.99 1.00 2.28
C ARG A 19 -6.09 1.64 3.34
N CYS A 20 -5.28 0.85 4.03
CA CYS A 20 -4.34 1.35 5.03
C CYS A 20 -3.20 2.18 4.40
N LEU A 21 -2.68 1.76 3.23
CA LEU A 21 -1.72 2.53 2.43
C LEU A 21 -2.27 3.92 2.09
N LEU A 22 -3.48 3.98 1.52
CA LEU A 22 -4.15 5.21 1.11
C LEU A 22 -4.42 6.12 2.32
N TYR A 23 -4.90 5.54 3.42
CA TYR A 23 -5.17 6.28 4.66
C TYR A 23 -3.91 6.96 5.23
N HIS A 24 -2.78 6.24 5.27
CA HIS A 24 -1.51 6.82 5.70
C HIS A 24 -1.01 7.94 4.80
N ALA A 25 -1.21 7.81 3.48
CA ALA A 25 -0.86 8.86 2.53
C ALA A 25 -1.72 10.12 2.75
N GLN A 26 -3.03 9.96 2.98
CA GLN A 26 -3.94 11.06 3.27
C GLN A 26 -3.55 11.81 4.56
N ILE A 27 -3.28 11.09 5.66
CA ILE A 27 -2.81 11.69 6.91
C ILE A 27 -1.50 12.46 6.68
N TYR A 28 -0.54 11.85 5.99
CA TYR A 28 0.75 12.48 5.76
C TYR A 28 0.63 13.74 4.89
N GLN A 29 -0.16 13.69 3.82
CA GLN A 29 -0.42 14.86 2.97
C GLN A 29 -1.13 15.98 3.75
N ALA A 30 -2.08 15.64 4.62
CA ALA A 30 -2.76 16.62 5.47
C ALA A 30 -1.82 17.25 6.50
N THR A 31 -0.88 16.46 7.04
CA THR A 31 0.08 16.91 8.06
C THR A 31 1.24 17.69 7.44
N PHE A 32 1.69 17.30 6.24
CA PHE A 32 2.85 17.85 5.55
C PHE A 32 2.54 18.16 4.07
N PRO A 33 1.70 19.16 3.78
CA PRO A 33 1.16 19.39 2.43
C PRO A 33 2.23 19.70 1.38
N LEU A 34 3.38 20.22 1.78
CA LEU A 34 4.49 20.57 0.89
C LEU A 34 5.56 19.45 0.78
N ARG A 35 5.44 18.36 1.55
CA ARG A 35 6.43 17.26 1.51
C ARG A 35 6.00 16.18 0.53
N ARG A 36 6.98 15.72 -0.25
CA ARG A 36 6.87 14.51 -1.07
C ARG A 36 6.88 13.25 -0.20
N PHE A 37 6.47 12.13 -0.79
CA PHE A 37 6.31 10.84 -0.11
C PHE A 37 7.60 10.02 0.00
N ASP A 38 8.79 10.58 -0.29
CA ASP A 38 10.07 9.85 -0.24
C ASP A 38 10.29 9.13 1.11
N SER A 39 9.89 9.76 2.22
CA SER A 39 9.98 9.20 3.58
C SER A 39 9.00 8.04 3.84
N LEU A 40 7.89 7.99 3.10
CA LEU A 40 6.83 7.00 3.22
C LEU A 40 7.07 5.78 2.33
N ARG A 41 7.83 5.89 1.24
CA ARG A 41 8.08 4.78 0.30
C ARG A 41 8.55 3.51 1.00
N LYS A 42 9.42 3.63 2.01
CA LYS A 42 9.86 2.48 2.80
C LYS A 42 8.71 1.76 3.53
N ASN A 43 7.71 2.50 4.02
CA ASN A 43 6.52 1.95 4.67
C ASN A 43 5.58 1.37 3.61
N PHE A 44 5.43 2.05 2.47
CA PHE A 44 4.60 1.59 1.37
C PHE A 44 5.07 0.23 0.83
N LEU A 45 6.38 0.03 0.72
CA LEU A 45 6.97 -1.25 0.30
C LEU A 45 6.59 -2.44 1.20
N SER A 46 6.31 -2.22 2.49
CA SER A 46 5.85 -3.32 3.35
C SER A 46 4.43 -3.78 3.05
N TYR A 47 3.58 -2.95 2.44
CA TYR A 47 2.23 -3.36 2.05
C TYR A 47 2.23 -4.33 0.87
N ALA A 48 3.28 -4.34 0.04
CA ALA A 48 3.41 -5.30 -1.05
C ALA A 48 3.88 -6.69 -0.60
N VAL A 49 4.25 -6.89 0.68
CA VAL A 49 4.76 -8.17 1.17
C VAL A 49 3.65 -9.23 1.14
N GLY A 50 3.97 -10.40 0.58
CA GLY A 50 3.06 -11.54 0.48
C GLY A 50 2.03 -11.47 -0.65
N LEU A 51 2.06 -10.43 -1.50
CA LEU A 51 1.19 -10.35 -2.67
C LEU A 51 1.80 -11.12 -3.87
N PRO A 52 0.98 -11.79 -4.70
CA PRO A 52 1.48 -12.51 -5.89
C PRO A 52 2.29 -11.63 -6.86
N ASN A 53 1.87 -10.39 -7.05
CA ASN A 53 2.54 -9.40 -7.91
C ASN A 53 3.47 -8.44 -7.14
N ALA A 54 3.95 -8.83 -5.94
CA ALA A 54 4.74 -7.97 -5.05
C ALA A 54 5.94 -7.29 -5.73
N LYS A 55 6.61 -7.97 -6.67
CA LYS A 55 7.76 -7.40 -7.40
C LYS A 55 7.35 -6.18 -8.22
N GLN A 56 6.28 -6.31 -9.01
CA GLN A 56 5.75 -5.23 -9.85
C GLN A 56 5.21 -4.08 -9.00
N LEU A 57 4.46 -4.39 -7.93
CA LEU A 57 3.96 -3.38 -6.99
C LEU A 57 5.10 -2.59 -6.35
N ARG A 58 6.18 -3.25 -5.91
CA ARG A 58 7.33 -2.54 -5.33
C ARG A 58 7.99 -1.58 -6.32
N GLN A 59 8.07 -1.94 -7.60
CA GLN A 59 8.59 -1.05 -8.65
C GLN A 59 7.71 0.19 -8.83
N LYS A 60 6.38 0.07 -8.71
CA LYS A 60 5.48 1.21 -8.75
C LYS A 60 5.57 2.06 -7.47
N LEU A 61 5.59 1.41 -6.30
CA LEU A 61 5.65 2.06 -4.99
C LEU A 61 6.88 2.96 -4.77
N VAL A 62 8.04 2.62 -5.37
CA VAL A 62 9.23 3.48 -5.28
C VAL A 62 9.12 4.79 -6.06
N HIS A 63 8.13 4.91 -6.96
CA HIS A 63 7.91 6.09 -7.77
C HIS A 63 6.76 6.98 -7.29
N ILE A 64 6.03 6.56 -6.26
CA ILE A 64 4.91 7.32 -5.69
C ILE A 64 5.40 8.62 -5.06
N ASN A 65 4.67 9.71 -5.35
CA ASN A 65 4.93 11.06 -4.88
C ASN A 65 3.72 11.74 -4.24
N ASN A 66 2.51 11.31 -4.58
CA ASN A 66 1.26 11.94 -4.14
C ASN A 66 0.13 10.89 -4.03
N ILE A 67 -1.06 11.34 -3.63
CA ILE A 67 -2.25 10.47 -3.45
C ILE A 67 -2.76 9.91 -4.79
N SER A 68 -2.71 10.69 -5.87
CA SER A 68 -3.13 10.23 -7.21
C SER A 68 -2.34 9.01 -7.65
N ASP A 69 -1.02 9.02 -7.47
CA ASP A 69 -0.16 7.87 -7.81
C ASP A 69 -0.54 6.59 -7.03
N ILE A 70 -1.15 6.73 -5.84
CA ILE A 70 -1.64 5.58 -5.05
C ILE A 70 -2.95 5.06 -5.63
N ILE A 71 -3.85 5.95 -6.03
CA ILE A 71 -5.13 5.59 -6.66
C ILE A 71 -4.87 4.86 -7.98
N ASP A 72 -3.88 5.32 -8.76
CA ASP A 72 -3.53 4.73 -10.06
C ASP A 72 -3.05 3.27 -9.98
N ILE A 73 -2.59 2.82 -8.80
CA ILE A 73 -2.13 1.44 -8.58
C ILE A 73 -3.15 0.58 -7.82
N GLU A 74 -4.36 1.09 -7.59
CA GLU A 74 -5.44 0.35 -6.93
C GLU A 74 -5.72 -0.97 -7.63
N THR A 75 -5.85 -0.94 -8.95
CA THR A 75 -6.10 -2.13 -9.76
C THR A 75 -4.98 -3.15 -9.63
N ASP A 76 -3.72 -2.73 -9.47
CA ASP A 76 -2.61 -3.66 -9.22
C ASP A 76 -2.71 -4.32 -7.85
N PHE A 77 -3.21 -3.60 -6.84
CA PHE A 77 -3.51 -4.20 -5.54
C PHE A 77 -4.69 -5.18 -5.67
N LEU A 78 -5.82 -4.73 -6.23
CA LEU A 78 -7.05 -5.51 -6.25
C LEU A 78 -7.03 -6.68 -7.24
N SER A 79 -6.30 -6.61 -8.36
CA SER A 79 -6.14 -7.73 -9.30
C SER A 79 -5.46 -8.96 -8.69
N SER A 80 -4.85 -8.82 -7.50
CA SER A 80 -4.30 -9.96 -6.77
C SER A 80 -5.36 -10.85 -6.11
N THR A 81 -6.66 -10.50 -6.18
CA THR A 81 -7.74 -11.27 -5.54
C THR A 81 -8.44 -12.31 -6.44
N ASP A 82 -8.03 -12.48 -7.70
CA ASP A 82 -8.78 -13.25 -8.70
C ASP A 82 -8.58 -14.78 -8.69
N SER A 83 -8.32 -15.42 -7.54
CA SER A 83 -8.29 -16.90 -7.49
C SER A 83 -8.69 -17.56 -6.18
N THR A 84 -9.16 -16.86 -5.15
CA THR A 84 -9.63 -17.57 -3.93
C THR A 84 -10.67 -16.78 -3.17
N ASP A 85 -11.85 -16.61 -3.77
CA ASP A 85 -13.09 -16.51 -2.98
C ASP A 85 -14.19 -17.32 -3.69
N SER A 86 -14.09 -18.63 -3.52
CA SER A 86 -15.17 -19.58 -3.74
C SER A 86 -15.04 -20.63 -2.66
N GLN A 87 -15.64 -20.33 -1.50
CA GLN A 87 -16.19 -21.32 -0.58
C GLN A 87 -17.50 -20.80 -0.02
#